data_AF-A0A954F937-F1
#
_entry.id   AF-A0A954F937-F1
#
_cell.length_a   1.000
_cell.length_b   1.000
_cell.length_c   1.000
_cell.angle_alpha   90.00
_cell.angle_beta   90.00
_cell.angle_gamma   90.00
#
_symmetry.space_group_name_H-M   'P 1'
#
loop_
_entity.id
_entity.type
_entity.pdbx_description
1 polymer ?
#
loop_
_entity_poly.entity_id
_entity_poly.type
_entity_poly.pdbx_seq_one_letter_code
_entity_poly.pdbx_strand_id
1 'polypeptide(L)'
;MILTGKEIKSRLGTDIIIEPYHEKYLNPNSYNLCLHNELMVYEEIVLDMARPNRLGKYVIPEEGMVLYPGQLYLGRTVERTETHNLVPLLEGRSSIGRLGISVHATAGVGDIGFCGYWTLEITVAQPVRIYAGVAICQIIYNTAIGEVTAYNSDKYQNNKGIQPSLLFKELDPAESRQMRLSFGEETAQ
;
A
#
# COMPACT_ATOMS: atom_id res chain seq x y z
N MET A 1 8.74 -19.11 -10.66
CA MET A 1 10.16 -18.97 -10.23
C MET A 1 10.38 -17.55 -9.76
N ILE A 2 11.29 -17.31 -8.81
CA ILE A 2 11.57 -15.98 -8.25
C ILE A 2 12.74 -15.33 -9.00
N LEU A 3 12.66 -14.02 -9.27
CA LEU A 3 13.76 -13.25 -9.85
C LEU A 3 14.86 -12.97 -8.81
N THR A 4 16.12 -13.09 -9.24
CA THR A 4 17.26 -12.59 -8.45
C THR A 4 17.32 -11.07 -8.53
N GLY A 5 18.03 -10.41 -7.61
CA GLY A 5 18.26 -8.97 -7.64
C GLY A 5 18.90 -8.50 -8.94
N LYS A 6 19.84 -9.28 -9.49
CA LYS A 6 20.46 -8.97 -10.80
C LYS A 6 19.43 -9.01 -11.93
N GLU A 7 18.48 -9.94 -11.85
CA GLU A 7 17.41 -10.07 -12.84
C GLU A 7 16.31 -9.02 -12.66
N ILE A 8 16.02 -8.61 -11.42
CA ILE A 8 15.18 -7.42 -11.17
C ILE A 8 15.84 -6.21 -11.84
N LYS A 9 17.14 -6.02 -11.62
CA LYS A 9 17.90 -4.90 -12.20
C LYS A 9 17.95 -4.92 -13.72
N SER A 10 18.12 -6.11 -14.34
CA SER A 10 18.15 -6.23 -15.81
C SER A 10 16.82 -5.90 -16.48
N ARG A 11 15.70 -6.02 -15.73
CA ARG A 11 14.34 -5.72 -16.19
C ARG A 11 13.81 -4.34 -15.81
N LEU A 12 14.62 -3.51 -15.15
CA LEU A 12 14.25 -2.13 -14.87
C LEU A 12 14.07 -1.36 -16.18
N GLY A 13 12.97 -0.61 -16.30
CA GLY A 13 12.63 0.14 -17.50
C GLY A 13 11.89 -0.65 -18.58
N THR A 14 11.71 -1.97 -18.39
CA THR A 14 10.94 -2.84 -19.29
C THR A 14 9.77 -3.48 -18.56
N ASP A 15 9.99 -4.64 -17.94
CA ASP A 15 8.96 -5.36 -17.18
C ASP A 15 8.74 -4.74 -15.79
N ILE A 16 9.73 -4.01 -15.25
CA ILE A 16 9.69 -3.49 -13.88
C ILE A 16 10.02 -2.00 -13.90
N ILE A 17 9.14 -1.19 -13.33
CA ILE A 17 9.40 0.22 -13.01
C ILE A 17 9.36 0.38 -11.50
N ILE A 18 10.34 1.09 -10.93
CA ILE A 18 10.39 1.45 -9.51
C ILE A 18 10.85 2.90 -9.44
N GLU A 19 10.03 3.78 -8.89
CA GLU A 19 10.32 5.22 -8.87
C GLU A 19 9.98 5.83 -7.51
N PRO A 20 10.97 6.36 -6.77
CA PRO A 20 12.40 6.38 -7.10
C PRO A 20 13.10 5.01 -6.93
N TYR A 21 14.04 4.69 -7.82
CA TYR A 21 14.93 3.54 -7.66
C TYR A 21 16.27 3.95 -7.03
N HIS A 22 16.72 3.19 -6.04
CA HIS A 22 18.06 3.30 -5.47
C HIS A 22 18.70 1.92 -5.32
N GLU A 23 19.88 1.75 -5.91
CA GLU A 23 20.62 0.48 -5.90
C GLU A 23 20.81 -0.10 -4.49
N LYS A 24 20.98 0.75 -3.47
CA LYS A 24 21.17 0.34 -2.06
C LYS A 24 20.01 -0.48 -1.48
N TYR A 25 18.82 -0.41 -2.10
CA TYR A 25 17.64 -1.16 -1.67
C TYR A 25 17.48 -2.49 -2.40
N LEU A 26 18.31 -2.77 -3.41
CA LEU A 26 18.31 -4.04 -4.13
C LEU A 26 18.93 -5.14 -3.27
N ASN A 27 18.19 -6.23 -3.08
CA ASN A 27 18.61 -7.42 -2.33
C ASN A 27 18.91 -8.59 -3.30
N PRO A 28 19.42 -9.73 -2.82
CA PRO A 28 19.71 -10.88 -3.67
C PRO A 28 18.52 -11.43 -4.50
N ASN A 29 17.28 -11.21 -4.08
CA ASN A 29 16.05 -11.71 -4.71
C ASN A 29 14.81 -10.83 -4.45
N SER A 30 15.01 -9.59 -4.03
CA SER A 30 13.93 -8.64 -3.75
C SER A 30 14.44 -7.21 -3.86
N TYR A 31 13.55 -6.24 -3.73
CA TYR A 31 13.90 -4.83 -3.59
C TYR A 31 13.15 -4.24 -2.38
N ASN A 32 13.84 -3.55 -1.48
CA ASN A 32 13.21 -2.93 -0.32
C ASN A 32 12.41 -1.68 -0.74
N LEU A 33 11.19 -1.54 -0.22
CA LEU A 33 10.36 -0.34 -0.39
C LEU A 33 10.27 0.43 0.92
N CYS A 34 10.24 1.75 0.84
CA CYS A 34 10.32 2.65 1.99
C CYS A 34 8.95 3.14 2.45
N LEU A 35 8.78 3.38 3.75
CA LEU A 35 7.55 3.94 4.31
C LEU A 35 7.41 5.43 3.95
N HIS A 36 6.27 5.83 3.38
CA HIS A 36 5.96 7.24 3.15
C HIS A 36 5.69 7.97 4.48
N ASN A 37 5.78 9.31 4.49
CA ASN A 37 5.67 10.11 5.72
C ASN A 37 4.22 10.35 6.20
N GLU A 38 3.24 9.72 5.56
CA GLU A 38 1.82 9.88 5.88
C GLU A 38 1.20 8.53 6.22
N LEU A 39 0.22 8.57 7.13
CA LEU A 39 -0.64 7.46 7.49
C LEU A 39 -2.10 7.91 7.48
N MET A 40 -3.01 6.96 7.32
CA MET A 40 -4.45 7.15 7.54
C MET A 40 -4.97 6.17 8.57
N VAL A 41 -5.92 6.61 9.38
CA VAL A 41 -6.56 5.81 10.42
C VAL A 41 -8.06 6.01 10.33
N TYR A 42 -8.83 4.92 10.39
CA TYR A 42 -10.29 5.02 10.42
C TYR A 42 -10.76 5.70 11.70
N GLU A 43 -11.77 6.56 11.56
CA GLU A 43 -12.36 7.28 12.69
C GLU A 43 -13.49 6.49 13.34
N GLU A 44 -14.12 5.57 12.59
CA GLU A 44 -15.19 4.73 13.10
C GLU A 44 -14.66 3.52 13.89
N ILE A 45 -15.37 3.18 14.95
CA ILE A 45 -15.16 1.92 15.71
C ILE A 45 -15.64 0.71 14.89
N VAL A 46 -16.75 0.88 14.17
CA VAL A 46 -17.34 -0.17 13.32
C VAL A 46 -17.23 0.27 11.87
N LEU A 47 -16.47 -0.48 11.10
CA LEU A 47 -16.35 -0.27 9.66
C LEU A 47 -17.50 -0.97 8.94
N ASP A 48 -18.09 -0.27 7.98
CA ASP A 48 -19.13 -0.82 7.11
C ASP A 48 -18.56 -0.95 5.70
N MET A 49 -18.52 -2.18 5.17
CA MET A 49 -18.00 -2.45 3.83
C MET A 49 -18.93 -1.99 2.71
N ALA A 50 -20.19 -1.69 2.99
CA ALA A 50 -21.19 -1.24 2.02
C ALA A 50 -21.15 0.27 1.77
N ARG A 51 -20.29 1.02 2.48
CA ARG A 51 -20.15 2.47 2.32
C ARG A 51 -18.70 2.93 2.51
N PRO A 52 -18.32 4.13 2.05
CA PRO A 52 -17.06 4.74 2.46
C PRO A 52 -17.03 5.01 3.97
N ASN A 53 -15.89 4.75 4.61
CA ASN A 53 -15.63 5.05 6.02
C ASN A 53 -14.72 6.29 6.12
N ARG A 54 -14.85 7.09 7.19
CA ARG A 54 -14.06 8.31 7.42
C ARG A 54 -12.66 7.97 7.90
N LEU A 55 -11.70 8.79 7.47
CA LEU A 55 -10.29 8.60 7.79
C LEU A 55 -9.66 9.91 8.24
N GLY A 56 -8.93 9.85 9.35
CA GLY A 56 -7.99 10.88 9.76
C GLY A 56 -6.64 10.65 9.09
N LYS A 57 -5.99 11.73 8.65
CA LYS A 57 -4.66 11.70 8.04
C LYS A 57 -3.62 12.23 9.04
N TYR A 58 -2.50 11.51 9.16
CA TYR A 58 -1.44 11.81 10.11
C TYR A 58 -0.10 11.87 9.38
N VAL A 59 0.73 12.84 9.72
CA VAL A 59 2.12 12.93 9.25
C VAL A 59 3.02 12.36 10.33
N ILE A 60 3.94 11.46 9.97
CA ILE A 60 4.94 10.90 10.87
C ILE A 60 5.97 12.01 11.18
N PRO A 61 6.11 12.46 12.43
CA PRO A 61 7.11 13.47 12.82
C PRO A 61 8.54 12.96 12.64
N GLU A 62 9.52 13.88 12.65
CA GLU A 62 10.95 13.51 12.54
C GLU A 62 11.41 12.65 13.73
N GLU A 63 10.90 12.95 14.92
CA GLU A 63 11.10 12.17 16.15
C GLU A 63 10.38 10.81 16.15
N GLY A 64 9.61 10.52 15.10
CA GLY A 64 8.87 9.28 14.90
C GLY A 64 7.48 9.27 15.55
N MET A 65 6.65 8.34 15.11
CA MET A 65 5.29 8.14 15.60
C MET A 65 5.17 6.79 16.30
N VAL A 66 4.52 6.75 17.47
CA VAL A 66 4.23 5.49 18.16
C VAL A 66 2.93 4.89 17.60
N LEU A 67 3.02 3.68 17.08
CA LEU A 67 1.87 2.86 16.71
C LEU A 67 1.48 1.99 17.90
N TYR A 68 0.18 1.76 18.06
CA TYR A 68 -0.39 0.97 19.15
C TYR A 68 -1.11 -0.28 18.63
N PRO A 69 -1.07 -1.41 19.38
CA PRO A 69 -1.86 -2.60 19.07
C PRO A 69 -3.36 -2.33 19.02
N GLY A 70 -4.09 -3.14 18.26
CA GLY A 70 -5.55 -3.02 18.11
C GLY A 70 -6.01 -1.94 17.13
N GLN A 71 -5.09 -1.17 16.55
CA GLN A 71 -5.36 -0.15 15.54
C GLN A 71 -4.75 -0.56 14.20
N LEU A 72 -5.52 -0.40 13.12
CA LEU A 72 -5.02 -0.49 11.76
C LEU A 72 -4.56 0.90 11.29
N TYR A 73 -3.33 0.97 10.76
CA TYR A 73 -2.78 2.16 10.13
C TYR A 73 -2.58 1.88 8.65
N LEU A 74 -3.22 2.66 7.79
CA LEU A 74 -2.98 2.60 6.36
C LEU A 74 -1.80 3.49 6.00
N GLY A 75 -0.76 2.90 5.44
CA GLY A 75 0.38 3.63 4.89
C GLY A 75 0.49 3.44 3.39
N ARG A 76 1.57 3.97 2.82
CA ARG A 76 1.99 3.58 1.47
C ARG A 76 3.50 3.51 1.35
N THR A 77 3.97 2.87 0.30
CA THR A 77 5.37 2.95 -0.12
C THR A 77 5.70 4.34 -0.67
N VAL A 78 6.96 4.76 -0.50
CA VAL A 78 7.53 5.93 -1.17
C VAL A 78 7.59 5.69 -2.67
N GLU A 79 8.01 4.49 -3.05
CA GLU A 79 8.20 4.08 -4.42
C GLU A 79 6.85 3.74 -5.07
N ARG A 80 6.60 4.32 -6.24
CA ARG A 80 5.60 3.82 -7.19
C ARG A 80 6.23 2.69 -7.98
N THR A 81 5.52 1.58 -8.14
CA THR A 81 5.97 0.47 -8.98
C THR A 81 5.04 0.25 -10.15
N GLU A 82 5.58 -0.22 -11.27
CA GLU A 82 4.81 -0.84 -12.36
C GLU A 82 5.42 -2.20 -12.65
N THR A 83 4.58 -3.20 -12.86
CA THR A 83 5.04 -4.57 -13.11
C THR A 83 4.30 -5.17 -14.28
N HIS A 84 5.02 -5.60 -15.32
CA HIS A 84 4.49 -6.28 -16.50
C HIS A 84 5.06 -7.69 -16.57
N ASN A 85 4.29 -8.65 -17.09
CA ASN A 85 4.68 -10.05 -17.32
C ASN A 85 5.18 -10.84 -16.08
N LEU A 86 5.11 -10.24 -14.90
CA LEU A 86 5.58 -10.77 -13.63
C LEU A 86 4.50 -10.55 -12.57
N VAL A 87 4.48 -11.44 -11.57
CA VAL A 87 3.63 -11.32 -10.40
C VAL A 87 4.46 -10.70 -9.27
N PRO A 88 4.22 -9.43 -8.89
CA PRO A 88 4.85 -8.85 -7.72
C PRO A 88 4.26 -9.43 -6.44
N LEU A 89 5.11 -9.65 -5.44
CA LEU A 89 4.74 -10.12 -4.10
C LEU A 89 5.36 -9.17 -3.08
N LEU A 90 4.51 -8.48 -2.33
CA LEU A 90 4.89 -7.64 -1.21
C LEU A 90 5.04 -8.50 0.04
N GLU A 91 6.18 -8.35 0.72
CA GLU A 91 6.50 -9.09 1.94
C GLU A 91 7.05 -8.15 3.02
N GLY A 92 6.85 -8.55 4.27
CA GLY A 92 7.54 -7.93 5.40
C GLY A 92 9.05 -8.14 5.34
N ARG A 93 9.81 -7.23 5.96
CA ARG A 93 11.24 -7.46 6.22
C ARG A 93 11.40 -8.17 7.56
N SER A 94 12.32 -9.13 7.65
CA SER A 94 12.52 -9.89 8.90
C SER A 94 12.81 -8.98 10.10
N SER A 95 13.63 -7.93 9.92
CA SER A 95 13.92 -6.96 10.98
C SER A 95 12.69 -6.20 11.47
N ILE A 96 11.74 -5.90 10.57
CA ILE A 96 10.49 -5.22 10.87
C ILE A 96 9.53 -6.17 11.61
N GLY A 97 9.39 -7.40 11.10
CA GLY A 97 8.58 -8.44 11.75
C GLY A 97 9.08 -8.81 13.15
N ARG A 98 10.40 -8.76 13.40
CA ARG A 98 10.97 -9.00 14.74
C ARG A 98 10.64 -7.92 15.77
N LEU A 99 10.18 -6.75 15.34
CA LEU A 99 9.59 -5.72 16.21
C LEU A 99 8.08 -5.89 16.41
N GLY A 100 7.50 -6.97 15.85
CA GLY A 100 6.07 -7.23 15.90
C GLY A 100 5.25 -6.37 14.94
N ILE A 101 5.87 -5.82 13.90
CA ILE A 101 5.17 -5.02 12.88
C ILE A 101 4.77 -5.91 11.70
N SER A 102 3.48 -5.93 11.37
CA SER A 102 2.98 -6.44 10.09
C SER A 102 2.71 -5.29 9.13
N VAL A 103 3.00 -5.47 7.85
CA VAL A 103 2.89 -4.42 6.80
C VAL A 103 1.81 -4.72 5.75
N HIS A 104 1.32 -5.95 5.75
CA HIS A 104 0.09 -6.39 5.10
C HIS A 104 -0.49 -7.53 5.94
N ALA A 105 -1.80 -7.79 5.85
CA ALA A 105 -2.43 -8.92 6.52
C ALA A 105 -2.84 -10.03 5.55
N THR A 106 -3.35 -9.66 4.36
CA THR A 106 -4.05 -10.62 3.49
C THR A 106 -3.68 -10.53 2.02
N ALA A 107 -3.33 -9.35 1.50
CA ALA A 107 -3.11 -9.11 0.08
C ALA A 107 -1.63 -8.82 -0.27
N GLY A 108 -0.76 -9.81 -0.06
CA GLY A 108 0.66 -9.69 -0.44
C GLY A 108 0.90 -9.85 -1.95
N VAL A 109 0.05 -10.58 -2.66
CA VAL A 109 0.19 -10.80 -4.11
C VAL A 109 -0.39 -9.60 -4.86
N GLY A 110 0.43 -8.94 -5.67
CA GLY A 110 -0.04 -7.93 -6.61
C GLY A 110 -0.32 -8.52 -7.98
N ASP A 111 -1.22 -7.87 -8.71
CA ASP A 111 -1.62 -8.30 -10.03
C ASP A 111 -0.57 -7.94 -11.11
N ILE A 112 -0.48 -8.76 -12.15
CA ILE A 112 0.34 -8.46 -13.33
C ILE A 112 -0.25 -7.24 -14.02
N GLY A 113 0.52 -6.20 -14.25
CA GLY A 113 0.07 -4.93 -14.84
C GLY A 113 -0.33 -3.86 -13.83
N PHE A 114 -0.22 -4.12 -12.52
CA PHE A 114 -0.45 -3.08 -11.51
C PHE A 114 0.60 -1.97 -11.60
N CYS A 115 0.13 -0.72 -11.53
CA CYS A 115 0.88 0.52 -11.58
C CYS A 115 0.42 1.42 -10.42
N GLY A 116 1.27 1.68 -9.43
CA GLY A 116 0.86 2.52 -8.30
C GLY A 116 1.79 2.41 -7.10
N TYR A 117 1.40 3.11 -6.03
CA TYR A 117 2.00 2.90 -4.71
C TYR A 117 1.35 1.70 -4.04
N TRP A 118 2.12 0.98 -3.23
CA TRP A 118 1.60 -0.12 -2.43
C TRP A 118 0.99 0.45 -1.16
N THR A 119 -0.31 0.27 -0.97
CA THR A 119 -0.95 0.54 0.31
C THR A 119 -0.47 -0.50 1.32
N LEU A 120 -0.06 -0.04 2.50
CA LEU A 120 0.41 -0.88 3.59
C LEU A 120 -0.67 -0.97 4.67
N GLU A 121 -0.98 -2.19 5.11
CA GLU A 121 -1.93 -2.46 6.21
C GLU A 121 -1.12 -2.70 7.47
N ILE A 122 -0.70 -1.61 8.12
CA ILE A 122 0.26 -1.67 9.21
C ILE A 122 -0.48 -1.98 10.51
N THR A 123 -0.09 -3.07 11.15
CA THR A 123 -0.51 -3.44 12.50
C THR A 123 0.70 -3.80 13.35
N VAL A 124 0.58 -3.63 14.67
CA VAL A 124 1.71 -3.85 15.58
C VAL A 124 1.27 -4.72 16.76
N ALA A 125 2.12 -5.67 17.15
CA ALA A 125 1.87 -6.55 18.29
C ALA A 125 2.21 -5.89 19.62
N GLN A 126 3.10 -4.88 19.61
CA GLN A 126 3.53 -4.09 20.76
C GLN A 126 3.59 -2.61 20.36
N PRO A 127 3.44 -1.66 21.30
CA PRO A 127 3.68 -0.25 21.01
C PRO A 127 5.08 -0.06 20.43
N VAL A 128 5.18 0.52 19.24
CA VAL A 128 6.44 0.63 18.51
C VAL A 128 6.52 1.98 17.81
N ARG A 129 7.69 2.60 17.90
CA ARG A 129 7.95 3.87 17.22
C ARG A 129 8.48 3.61 15.82
N ILE A 130 7.84 4.24 14.83
CA ILE A 130 8.21 4.17 13.42
C ILE A 130 8.69 5.52 12.91
N TYR A 131 9.43 5.48 11.81
CA TYR A 131 10.01 6.66 11.16
C TYR A 131 9.72 6.59 9.66
N ALA A 132 9.44 7.73 9.05
CA ALA A 132 9.31 7.83 7.60
C ALA A 132 10.64 7.51 6.90
N GLY A 133 10.57 7.01 5.66
CA GLY A 133 11.74 6.70 4.84
C GLY A 133 12.48 5.41 5.20
N VAL A 134 12.10 4.73 6.28
CA VAL A 134 12.65 3.41 6.60
C VAL A 134 12.22 2.41 5.54
N ALA A 135 13.14 1.54 5.10
CA ALA A 135 12.79 0.35 4.33
C ALA A 135 11.83 -0.51 5.15
N ILE A 136 10.54 -0.54 4.80
CA ILE A 136 9.49 -1.10 5.65
C ILE A 136 9.07 -2.50 5.20
N CYS A 137 9.04 -2.71 3.88
CA CYS A 137 8.71 -3.97 3.23
C CYS A 137 9.68 -4.23 2.09
N GLN A 138 9.47 -5.34 1.40
CA GLN A 138 10.22 -5.69 0.20
C GLN A 138 9.27 -6.25 -0.85
N ILE A 139 9.61 -6.03 -2.12
CA ILE A 139 8.90 -6.59 -3.27
C ILE A 139 9.75 -7.69 -3.90
N ILE A 140 9.12 -8.82 -4.17
CA ILE A 140 9.67 -9.99 -4.84
C ILE A 140 8.92 -10.17 -6.15
N TYR A 141 9.59 -10.63 -7.21
CA TYR A 141 8.96 -10.83 -8.51
C TYR A 141 8.96 -12.32 -8.87
N ASN A 142 7.80 -12.81 -9.27
CA ASN A 142 7.61 -14.18 -9.74
C ASN A 142 7.29 -14.21 -11.24
N THR A 143 7.82 -15.20 -11.94
CA THR A 143 7.47 -15.49 -13.33
C THR A 143 6.03 -16.02 -13.43
N ALA A 144 5.22 -15.45 -14.31
CA ALA A 144 3.91 -16.01 -14.69
C ALA A 144 4.06 -17.08 -15.78
N ILE A 145 3.15 -18.07 -15.80
CA ILE A 145 3.09 -19.12 -16.83
C ILE A 145 1.68 -19.13 -17.41
N GLY A 146 1.57 -19.12 -18.75
CA GLY A 146 0.30 -19.05 -19.47
C GLY A 146 0.05 -17.70 -20.12
N GLU A 147 -1.12 -17.53 -20.72
CA GLU A 147 -1.55 -16.25 -21.28
C GLU A 147 -1.81 -15.24 -20.15
N VAL A 148 -1.25 -14.04 -20.28
CA VAL A 148 -1.33 -13.00 -19.26
C VAL A 148 -2.47 -12.04 -19.60
N THR A 149 -3.39 -11.86 -18.65
CA THR A 149 -4.35 -10.74 -18.65
C THR A 149 -3.86 -9.69 -17.66
N ALA A 150 -3.62 -8.47 -18.16
CA ALA A 150 -3.16 -7.37 -17.32
C ALA A 150 -4.28 -6.84 -16.41
N TYR A 151 -3.89 -6.42 -15.21
CA TYR A 151 -4.75 -5.76 -14.24
C TYR A 151 -5.33 -4.48 -14.81
N ASN A 152 -6.65 -4.41 -14.86
CA ASN A 152 -7.39 -3.25 -15.30
C ASN A 152 -8.58 -3.05 -14.37
N SER A 153 -8.44 -2.16 -13.40
CA SER A 153 -9.48 -1.86 -12.42
C SER A 153 -9.46 -0.39 -12.01
N ASP A 154 -10.64 0.23 -11.96
CA ASP A 154 -10.82 1.61 -11.52
C ASP A 154 -10.74 1.78 -9.98
N LYS A 155 -10.46 0.69 -9.24
CA LYS A 155 -10.35 0.77 -7.78
C LYS A 155 -8.97 1.28 -7.35
N TYR A 156 -7.92 0.59 -7.76
CA TYR A 156 -6.59 0.79 -7.16
C TYR A 156 -5.48 1.04 -8.18
N GLN A 157 -5.77 0.88 -9.47
CA GLN A 157 -4.81 1.13 -10.55
C GLN A 157 -4.48 2.64 -10.62
N ASN A 158 -3.22 2.96 -10.88
CA ASN A 158 -2.71 4.33 -10.98
C ASN A 158 -2.98 5.22 -9.75
N ASN A 159 -3.08 4.62 -8.56
CA ASN A 159 -3.33 5.36 -7.33
C ASN A 159 -2.30 6.47 -7.09
N LYS A 160 -2.72 7.52 -6.38
CA LYS A 160 -1.92 8.74 -6.16
C LYS A 160 -1.43 8.91 -4.72
N GLY A 161 -1.79 8.00 -3.83
CA GLY A 161 -1.52 8.12 -2.41
C GLY A 161 -1.98 6.89 -1.63
N ILE A 162 -2.17 7.07 -0.32
CA ILE A 162 -2.73 6.02 0.53
C ILE A 162 -4.17 5.81 0.09
N GLN A 163 -4.49 4.57 -0.31
CA GLN A 163 -5.78 4.26 -0.89
C GLN A 163 -6.60 3.43 0.10
N PRO A 164 -7.69 3.99 0.66
CA PRO A 164 -8.63 3.23 1.48
C PRO A 164 -9.37 2.18 0.67
N SER A 165 -10.03 1.26 1.38
CA SER A 165 -10.86 0.25 0.75
C SER A 165 -11.99 0.88 -0.08
N LEU A 166 -12.14 0.40 -1.31
CA LEU A 166 -13.24 0.72 -2.21
C LEU A 166 -14.20 -0.47 -2.39
N LEU A 167 -14.21 -1.41 -1.43
CA LEU A 167 -15.05 -2.60 -1.47
C LEU A 167 -16.53 -2.28 -1.66
N PHE A 168 -17.01 -1.15 -1.13
CA PHE A 168 -18.40 -0.71 -1.30
C PHE A 168 -18.83 -0.59 -2.77
N LYS A 169 -17.90 -0.29 -3.69
CA LYS A 169 -18.18 -0.25 -5.14
C LYS A 169 -18.53 -1.61 -5.74
N GLU A 170 -18.19 -2.71 -5.06
CA GLU A 170 -18.57 -4.07 -5.46
C GLU A 170 -19.98 -4.43 -5.02
N LEU A 171 -20.43 -3.86 -3.89
CA LEU A 171 -21.70 -4.19 -3.27
C LEU A 171 -22.86 -3.38 -3.85
N ASP A 172 -22.61 -2.15 -4.28
CA ASP A 172 -23.57 -1.34 -5.04
C ASP A 172 -22.87 -0.50 -6.13
N PRO A 173 -22.74 -1.04 -7.36
CA PRO A 173 -22.12 -0.33 -8.48
C PRO A 173 -22.94 0.88 -8.98
N ALA A 174 -24.23 0.98 -8.61
CA ALA A 174 -25.16 1.97 -9.16
C ALA A 174 -25.22 3.27 -8.33
N GLU A 175 -24.85 3.24 -7.04
CA GLU A 175 -24.79 4.42 -6.18
C GLU A 175 -23.36 4.89 -5.90
N SER A 176 -22.71 5.47 -6.91
CA SER A 176 -21.67 6.50 -6.68
C SER A 176 -22.29 7.83 -6.21
N ARG A 177 -23.34 7.79 -5.39
CA ARG A 177 -23.90 8.97 -4.75
C ARG A 177 -22.97 9.35 -3.61
N GLN A 178 -21.89 10.03 -3.98
CA GLN A 178 -21.27 10.99 -3.10
C GLN A 178 -22.40 11.90 -2.62
N MET A 179 -22.89 11.70 -1.39
CA MET A 179 -23.71 12.72 -0.74
C MET A 179 -22.83 13.96 -0.73
N ARG A 180 -23.13 14.91 -1.64
CA ARG A 180 -22.64 16.26 -1.54
C ARG A 180 -23.22 16.79 -0.23
N LEU A 181 -22.43 16.74 0.83
CA LEU A 181 -22.75 17.50 2.03
C LEU A 181 -22.82 18.96 1.60
N SER A 182 -24.03 19.54 1.65
CA SER A 182 -24.23 20.97 1.51
C SER A 182 -23.59 21.65 2.73
N PHE A 183 -22.32 22.03 2.61
CA PHE A 183 -21.72 22.97 3.54
C PHE A 183 -22.37 24.34 3.32
N GLY A 184 -23.13 24.83 4.31
CA GLY A 184 -23.62 26.22 4.30
C GLY A 184 -25.04 26.52 4.76
N GLU A 185 -25.77 25.61 5.41
CA GLU A 185 -27.06 25.94 6.04
C GLU A 185 -26.95 26.05 7.56
N GLU A 186 -25.96 26.81 8.04
CA GLU A 186 -26.10 27.55 9.29
C GLU A 186 -26.57 28.96 8.93
N THR A 187 -27.89 29.14 8.82
CA THR A 187 -28.49 30.46 9.03
C THR A 187 -29.33 30.39 10.28
N ALA A 188 -28.93 31.20 11.25
CA ALA A 188 -29.57 31.45 12.52
C ALA A 188 -31.10 31.62 12.40
N GLN A 189 -31.81 30.99 13.33
CA GLN A 189 -33.01 31.55 13.98
C GLN A 189 -32.90 31.33 15.47
#